data_AF-A0A453J6X1-F1
#
_entry.id   AF-A0A453J6X1-F1
#
_cell.length_a   1.000
_cell.length_b   1.000
_cell.length_c   1.000
_cell.angle_alpha   90.00
_cell.angle_beta   90.00
_cell.angle_gamma   90.00
#
_symmetry.space_group_name_H-M   'P 1'
#
loop_
_entity.id
_entity.type
_entity.pdbx_description
1 polymer ?
#
loop_
_entity_poly.entity_id
_entity_poly.type
_entity_poly.pdbx_seq_one_letter_code
_entity_poly.pdbx_strand_id
1 'polypeptide(L)'
;MYTASLYAAFASVVHNKRDALVGQRIVMFSYGSGMTSTMFSFKINEFQHPFSLSNIANILDISNKLESRHVVPPKKFVEALKLMEHRYGAKDFVTSQDTRLLVPGTYYLTHVDSMYRRFYAVKGDTAATPVTNGH
;
A
#
# COMPACT_ATOMS: atom_id res chain seq x y z
N MET A 1 4.58 -5.27 6.32
CA MET A 1 4.77 -4.36 5.17
C MET A 1 6.21 -4.39 4.61
N TYR A 2 7.08 -5.37 4.96
CA TYR A 2 8.43 -5.53 4.39
C TYR A 2 9.17 -4.19 4.16
N THR A 3 9.57 -3.87 2.92
CA THR A 3 10.32 -2.65 2.57
C THR A 3 9.59 -1.35 2.90
N ALA A 4 8.26 -1.34 2.88
CA ALA A 4 7.45 -0.17 3.25
C ALA A 4 7.30 -0.01 4.78
N SER A 5 7.75 -0.97 5.59
CA SER A 5 7.50 -0.98 7.04
C SER A 5 8.09 0.23 7.76
N LEU A 6 9.34 0.60 7.45
CA LEU A 6 10.01 1.76 8.06
C LEU A 6 9.27 3.07 7.76
N TYR A 7 8.86 3.24 6.49
CA TYR A 7 8.18 4.45 6.05
C TYR A 7 6.73 4.53 6.55
N ALA A 8 6.07 3.38 6.70
CA ALA A 8 4.75 3.34 7.36
C ALA A 8 4.85 3.69 8.85
N ALA A 9 5.91 3.26 9.54
CA ALA A 9 6.16 3.70 10.91
C ALA A 9 6.39 5.22 10.98
N PHE A 10 7.15 5.79 10.04
CA PHE A 10 7.31 7.24 9.94
C PHE A 10 5.98 7.96 9.62
N ALA A 11 5.15 7.41 8.73
CA ALA A 11 3.82 7.95 8.46
C ALA A 11 2.94 7.99 9.72
N SER A 12 3.03 6.97 10.59
CA SER A 12 2.36 6.99 11.90
C SER A 12 2.92 8.05 12.84
N VAL A 13 4.23 8.32 12.82
CA VAL A 13 4.83 9.42 13.59
C VAL A 13 4.30 10.77 13.11
N VAL A 14 4.27 11.00 11.80
CA VAL A 14 3.68 12.21 11.20
C VAL A 14 2.22 12.35 11.60
N HIS A 15 1.42 11.29 11.48
CA HIS A 15 0.01 11.30 11.85
C HIS A 15 -0.23 11.69 13.32
N ASN A 16 0.54 11.13 14.26
CA ASN A 16 0.31 11.32 15.69
C ASN A 16 1.00 12.56 16.28
N LYS A 17 2.07 13.05 15.65
CA LYS A 17 2.97 14.04 16.27
C LYS A 17 3.30 15.24 15.39
N ARG A 18 2.67 15.40 14.21
CA ARG A 18 2.95 16.49 13.24
C ARG A 18 3.22 17.86 13.87
N ASP A 19 2.43 18.28 14.87
CA ASP A 19 2.52 19.60 15.50
C ASP A 19 3.80 19.80 16.34
N ALA A 20 4.49 18.72 16.70
CA ALA A 20 5.72 18.73 17.49
C ALA A 20 6.98 18.34 16.68
N LEU A 21 6.85 18.03 15.39
CA LEU A 21 7.97 17.53 14.58
C LEU A 21 8.83 18.65 13.99
N VAL A 22 8.33 19.87 13.85
CA VAL A 22 9.07 20.99 13.26
C VAL A 22 10.33 21.28 14.07
N GLY A 23 11.47 21.32 13.39
CA GLY A 23 12.80 21.51 13.99
C GLY A 23 13.43 20.23 14.54
N GLN A 24 12.68 19.13 14.66
CA GLN A 24 13.18 17.86 15.21
C GLN A 24 14.04 17.09 14.20
N ARG A 25 14.97 16.29 14.73
CA ARG A 25 15.72 15.29 13.95
C ARG A 25 15.10 13.92 14.15
N ILE A 26 14.79 13.24 13.06
CA ILE A 26 14.30 11.85 13.09
C ILE A 26 15.44 10.95 12.64
N VAL A 27 15.72 9.95 13.47
CA VAL A 27 16.65 8.86 13.14
C VAL A 27 15.84 7.67 12.65
N MET A 28 16.26 7.11 11.53
CA MET A 28 15.61 6.00 10.83
C MET A 28 16.59 4.83 10.76
N PHE A 29 16.11 3.62 11.05
CA PHE A 29 16.89 2.40 10.93
C PHE A 29 16.20 1.43 9.97
N SER A 30 16.83 1.20 8.82
CA SER A 30 16.36 0.27 7.80
C SER A 30 17.16 -1.03 7.86
N TYR A 31 16.46 -2.17 7.75
CA TYR A 31 17.04 -3.50 7.83
C TYR A 31 16.43 -4.43 6.77
N GLY A 32 17.27 -5.23 6.13
CA GLY A 32 16.89 -6.37 5.30
C GLY A 32 17.82 -7.57 5.54
N SER A 33 17.22 -8.76 5.70
CA SER A 33 17.97 -10.01 5.94
C SER A 33 18.85 -10.39 4.74
N GLY A 34 20.07 -10.91 4.98
CA GLY A 34 21.03 -11.29 3.94
C GLY A 34 22.52 -10.94 4.15
N MET A 35 22.96 -9.72 4.52
CA MET A 35 22.30 -8.59 5.18
C MET A 35 22.64 -7.24 4.53
N THR A 36 21.67 -6.32 4.54
CA THR A 36 21.90 -4.89 4.25
C THR A 36 21.15 -4.05 5.27
N SER A 37 21.82 -3.05 5.84
CA SER A 37 21.21 -2.13 6.81
C SER A 37 21.79 -0.73 6.66
N THR A 38 20.98 0.27 7.02
CA THR A 38 21.41 1.66 7.02
C THR A 38 20.66 2.40 8.11
N MET A 39 21.42 3.05 8.99
CA MET A 39 20.90 4.10 9.87
C MET A 39 21.13 5.44 9.18
N PHE A 40 20.09 6.25 9.07
CA PHE A 40 20.17 7.59 8.51
C PHE A 40 19.31 8.55 9.34
N SER A 41 19.51 9.86 9.17
CA SER A 41 18.69 10.86 9.85
C SER A 41 18.36 12.02 8.93
N PHE A 42 17.25 12.68 9.22
CA PHE A 42 16.86 13.93 8.56
C PHE A 42 16.27 14.89 9.58
N LYS A 43 16.36 16.19 9.26
CA LYS A 43 15.74 17.25 10.06
C LYS A 43 14.43 17.65 9.41
N ILE A 44 13.38 17.70 10.21
CA ILE A 44 12.08 18.20 9.77
C ILE A 44 12.08 19.72 9.89
N ASN A 45 11.74 20.38 8.79
CA ASN A 45 11.62 21.84 8.74
C ASN A 45 10.16 22.20 8.44
N GLU A 46 9.76 23.40 8.85
CA GLU A 46 8.49 23.99 8.45
C GLU A 46 8.50 24.22 6.93
N PHE A 47 7.38 23.96 6.28
CA PHE A 47 7.22 24.25 4.86
C PHE A 47 5.78 24.61 4.53
N GLN A 48 5.59 25.36 3.46
CA GLN A 48 4.27 25.77 3.00
C GLN A 48 3.54 24.67 2.22
N HIS A 49 2.22 24.79 2.13
CA HIS A 49 1.39 23.95 1.29
C HIS A 49 1.91 23.92 -0.18
N PRO A 50 1.90 22.78 -0.88
CA PRO A 50 1.30 21.49 -0.49
C PRO A 50 2.22 20.56 0.31
N PHE A 51 3.45 20.96 0.61
CA PHE A 51 4.46 20.06 1.20
C PHE A 51 4.60 20.21 2.73
N SER A 52 3.58 20.74 3.41
CA SER A 52 3.56 20.87 4.87
C SER A 52 3.21 19.55 5.55
N LEU A 53 3.68 19.33 6.78
CA LEU A 53 3.36 18.14 7.58
C LEU A 53 1.85 17.96 7.78
N SER A 54 1.15 19.07 8.03
CA SER A 54 -0.31 19.06 8.20
C SER A 54 -1.01 18.56 6.93
N ASN A 55 -0.59 19.03 5.75
CA ASN A 55 -1.15 18.56 4.50
C ASN A 55 -0.82 17.10 4.21
N ILE A 56 0.43 16.68 4.46
CA ILE A 56 0.85 15.27 4.32
C ILE A 56 0.00 14.37 5.21
N ALA A 57 -0.17 14.71 6.49
CA ALA A 57 -0.99 13.94 7.43
C ALA A 57 -2.46 13.86 7.00
N ASN A 58 -3.02 14.96 6.50
CA ASN A 58 -4.39 15.02 6.01
C ASN A 58 -4.59 14.15 4.75
N ILE A 59 -3.66 14.21 3.78
CA ILE A 59 -3.71 13.38 2.56
C ILE A 59 -3.52 11.90 2.88
N LEU A 60 -2.63 11.59 3.84
CA LEU A 60 -2.41 10.21 4.27
C LEU A 60 -3.66 9.59 4.89
N ASP A 61 -4.50 10.39 5.54
CA ASP A 61 -5.82 10.01 6.06
C ASP A 61 -5.85 8.65 6.77
N ILE A 62 -4.89 8.45 7.67
CA ILE A 62 -4.62 7.14 8.28
C ILE A 62 -5.81 6.65 9.12
N SER A 63 -6.46 7.53 9.88
CA SER A 63 -7.61 7.17 10.72
C SER A 63 -8.75 6.59 9.88
N ASN A 64 -9.21 7.32 8.86
CA ASN A 64 -10.30 6.86 8.01
C ASN A 64 -9.94 5.55 7.29
N LYS A 65 -8.70 5.41 6.79
CA LYS A 65 -8.24 4.16 6.16
C LYS A 65 -8.24 2.97 7.12
N LEU A 66 -7.98 3.20 8.42
CA LEU A 66 -8.00 2.14 9.42
C LEU A 66 -9.43 1.79 9.86
N GLU A 67 -10.31 2.77 9.95
CA GLU A 67 -11.72 2.62 10.31
C GLU A 67 -12.54 1.98 9.19
N SER A 68 -12.21 2.27 7.92
CA SER A 68 -12.89 1.70 6.75
C SER A 68 -12.47 0.26 6.43
N ARG A 69 -11.70 -0.41 7.30
CA ARG A 69 -11.25 -1.78 7.07
C ARG A 69 -12.38 -2.78 7.26
N HIS A 70 -12.30 -3.88 6.51
CA HIS A 70 -13.23 -4.99 6.63
C HIS A 70 -12.62 -6.11 7.48
N VAL A 71 -13.24 -6.39 8.62
CA VAL A 71 -12.87 -7.53 9.46
C VAL A 71 -13.38 -8.82 8.82
N VAL A 72 -12.51 -9.83 8.72
CA VAL A 72 -12.85 -11.14 8.18
C VAL A 72 -12.63 -12.24 9.23
N PRO A 73 -13.48 -13.28 9.28
CA PRO A 73 -13.26 -14.43 10.15
C PRO A 73 -11.94 -15.14 9.81
N PRO A 74 -11.21 -15.68 10.81
CA PRO A 74 -9.94 -16.38 10.59
C PRO A 74 -10.01 -17.50 9.54
N LYS A 75 -11.13 -18.24 9.49
CA LYS A 75 -11.35 -19.29 8.48
C LYS A 75 -11.27 -18.75 7.05
N LYS A 76 -11.94 -17.62 6.76
CA LYS A 76 -11.90 -16.98 5.44
C LYS A 76 -10.49 -16.45 5.11
N PHE A 77 -9.77 -15.95 6.11
CA PHE A 77 -8.38 -15.53 5.94
C PHE A 77 -7.48 -16.71 5.54
N VAL A 78 -7.61 -17.86 6.19
CA VAL A 78 -6.85 -19.08 5.85
C VAL A 78 -7.21 -19.61 4.46
N GLU A 79 -8.49 -19.60 4.09
CA GLU A 79 -8.94 -19.96 2.74
C GLU A 79 -8.32 -19.03 1.68
N ALA A 80 -8.28 -17.73 1.96
CA ALA A 80 -7.62 -16.75 1.08
C ALA A 80 -6.11 -17.01 0.96
N LEU A 81 -5.42 -17.34 2.06
CA LEU A 81 -3.99 -17.70 2.01
C LEU A 81 -3.73 -18.91 1.11
N LYS A 82 -4.52 -19.99 1.25
CA LYS A 82 -4.41 -21.18 0.39
C LYS A 82 -4.67 -20.86 -1.07
N LEU A 83 -5.66 -20.02 -1.36
CA LEU A 83 -5.90 -19.55 -2.73
C LEU A 83 -4.69 -18.78 -3.27
N MET A 84 -4.11 -17.87 -2.48
CA MET A 84 -2.94 -17.08 -2.91
C MET A 84 -1.70 -17.95 -3.14
N GLU A 85 -1.51 -19.00 -2.35
CA GLU A 85 -0.45 -20.01 -2.57
C GLU A 85 -0.59 -20.66 -3.96
N HIS A 86 -1.79 -21.08 -4.35
CA HIS A 86 -2.05 -21.61 -5.70
C HIS A 86 -1.85 -20.59 -6.83
N ARG A 87 -2.08 -19.29 -6.56
CA ARG A 87 -1.89 -18.23 -7.57
C ARG A 87 -0.44 -17.78 -7.70
N TYR A 88 0.40 -18.03 -6.69
CA TYR A 88 1.79 -17.63 -6.72
C TYR A 88 2.57 -18.41 -7.79
N GLY A 89 3.08 -17.72 -8.80
CA GLY A 89 3.79 -18.33 -9.92
C GLY A 89 2.89 -19.05 -10.95
N ALA A 90 1.56 -18.98 -10.80
CA ALA A 90 0.62 -19.55 -11.76
C ALA A 90 0.35 -18.62 -12.96
N LYS A 91 -0.23 -19.19 -14.01
CA LYS A 91 -0.66 -18.52 -15.25
C LYS A 91 -2.02 -19.04 -15.69
N ASP A 92 -2.56 -18.42 -16.74
CA ASP A 92 -3.80 -18.83 -17.39
C ASP A 92 -5.00 -18.94 -16.42
N PHE A 93 -5.26 -17.87 -15.68
CA PHE A 93 -6.39 -17.81 -14.75
C PHE A 93 -7.07 -16.45 -14.70
N VAL A 94 -8.37 -16.49 -14.43
CA VAL A 94 -9.21 -15.32 -14.12
C VAL A 94 -9.47 -15.27 -12.60
N THR A 95 -9.42 -14.09 -12.00
CA THR A 95 -9.78 -13.88 -10.59
C THR A 95 -11.30 -13.88 -10.40
N SER A 96 -11.79 -13.87 -9.16
CA SER A 96 -13.23 -13.72 -8.90
C SER A 96 -13.76 -12.34 -9.31
N GLN A 97 -12.87 -11.36 -9.50
CA GLN A 97 -13.21 -9.95 -9.80
C GLN A 97 -14.20 -9.33 -8.79
N ASP A 98 -14.30 -9.88 -7.58
CA ASP A 98 -15.14 -9.32 -6.52
C ASP A 98 -14.51 -8.04 -5.97
N THR A 99 -15.09 -6.90 -6.35
CA THR A 99 -14.60 -5.57 -5.97
C THR A 99 -15.43 -4.92 -4.86
N ARG A 100 -16.40 -5.62 -4.27
CA ARG A 100 -17.35 -5.01 -3.31
C ARG A 100 -16.66 -4.33 -2.14
N LEU A 101 -15.59 -4.94 -1.63
CA LEU A 101 -14.82 -4.45 -0.48
C LEU A 101 -13.71 -3.45 -0.83
N LEU A 102 -13.45 -3.20 -2.11
CA LEU A 102 -12.41 -2.25 -2.52
C LEU A 102 -12.95 -0.81 -2.46
N VAL A 103 -12.11 0.18 -2.19
CA VAL A 103 -12.50 1.60 -2.30
C VAL A 103 -12.52 1.99 -3.78
N PRO A 104 -13.44 2.87 -4.25
CA PRO A 104 -13.37 3.40 -5.62
C PRO A 104 -11.97 3.94 -5.97
N GLY A 105 -11.51 3.73 -7.20
CA GLY A 105 -10.15 4.07 -7.64
C GLY A 105 -9.09 3.02 -7.29
N THR A 106 -9.44 1.94 -6.57
CA THR A 106 -8.50 0.84 -6.29
C THR A 106 -8.23 0.03 -7.54
N TYR A 107 -6.95 -0.15 -7.88
CA TYR A 107 -6.49 -1.08 -8.91
C TYR A 107 -6.60 -2.53 -8.41
N TYR A 108 -7.08 -3.44 -9.25
CA TYR A 108 -7.17 -4.87 -8.93
C TYR A 108 -6.81 -5.75 -10.13
N LEU A 109 -6.30 -6.95 -9.85
CA LEU A 109 -5.91 -7.93 -10.87
C LEU A 109 -7.17 -8.64 -11.42
N THR A 110 -7.37 -8.62 -12.73
CA THR A 110 -8.48 -9.31 -13.39
C THR A 110 -8.11 -10.73 -13.79
N HIS A 111 -6.96 -10.90 -14.45
CA HIS A 111 -6.47 -12.19 -14.89
C HIS A 111 -4.96 -12.17 -15.15
N VAL A 112 -4.40 -13.37 -15.24
CA VAL A 112 -3.05 -13.65 -15.73
C VAL A 112 -3.18 -14.62 -16.90
N ASP A 113 -2.66 -14.27 -18.07
CA ASP A 113 -2.80 -15.13 -19.25
C ASP A 113 -1.75 -16.26 -19.31
N SER A 114 -1.76 -17.04 -20.38
CA SER A 114 -0.87 -18.19 -20.59
C SER A 114 0.62 -17.82 -20.77
N MET A 115 0.92 -16.54 -20.96
CA MET A 115 2.27 -15.98 -21.04
C MET A 115 2.65 -15.19 -19.78
N TYR A 116 1.92 -15.37 -18.68
CA TYR A 116 2.14 -14.70 -17.39
C TYR A 116 1.89 -13.18 -17.42
N ARG A 117 1.32 -12.63 -18.50
CA ARG A 117 0.98 -11.19 -18.55
C ARG A 117 -0.18 -10.92 -17.60
N ARG A 118 -0.07 -9.84 -16.84
CA ARG A 118 -1.02 -9.47 -15.78
C ARG A 118 -1.88 -8.31 -16.24
N PHE A 119 -3.18 -8.45 -16.10
CA PHE A 119 -4.14 -7.43 -16.52
C PHE A 119 -4.88 -6.89 -15.32
N TYR A 120 -5.10 -5.58 -15.33
CA TYR A 120 -5.66 -4.84 -14.20
C TYR A 120 -6.84 -3.98 -14.63
N ALA A 121 -7.72 -3.70 -13.69
CA ALA A 121 -8.80 -2.74 -13.84
C ALA A 121 -8.89 -1.86 -12.58
N VAL A 122 -9.65 -0.78 -12.69
CA VAL A 122 -9.86 0.19 -11.59
C VAL A 122 -11.30 0.12 -11.15
N LYS A 123 -11.56 -0.01 -9.85
CA LYS A 123 -12.94 -0.02 -9.33
C LYS A 123 -13.61 1.34 -9.60
N GLY A 124 -14.75 1.29 -10.27
CA GLY A 124 -15.60 2.46 -10.53
C GLY A 124 -15.29 3.19 -11.83
N ASP A 125 -14.31 2.73 -12.60
CA ASP A 125 -13.99 3.31 -13.91
C ASP A 125 -14.64 2.45 -15.01
N THR A 126 -15.61 3.01 -15.74
CA THR A 126 -16.29 2.33 -16.86
C THR A 126 -15.50 2.42 -18.17
N ALA A 127 -14.36 3.10 -18.17
CA ALA A 127 -13.53 3.37 -19.35
C ALA A 127 -12.07 2.94 -19.15
N ALA A 128 -11.80 1.76 -18.61
CA ALA A 128 -10.43 1.26 -18.54
C ALA A 128 -9.99 0.67 -19.89
N THR A 129 -9.32 1.49 -20.71
CA THR A 129 -8.41 1.00 -21.75
C THR A 129 -7.43 0.01 -21.09
N PRO A 130 -7.22 -1.21 -21.62
CA PRO A 130 -6.34 -2.19 -20.99
C PRO A 130 -4.91 -1.64 -20.91
N VAL A 131 -4.49 -1.25 -19.71
CA VAL A 131 -3.11 -0.81 -19.45
C VAL A 131 -2.30 -2.08 -19.22
N THR A 132 -1.55 -2.51 -20.23
CA THR A 132 -0.60 -3.62 -20.12
C THR A 132 0.70 -3.10 -19.50
N ASN A 133 1.23 -3.82 -18.50
CA ASN A 133 2.57 -3.54 -18.00
C ASN A 133 3.60 -4.09 -19.01
N GLY A 134 4.31 -3.19 -19.71
CA GLY A 134 5.60 -3.48 -20.36
C GLY A 134 5.52 -4.24 -21.69
N HIS A 135 6.08 -3.57 -22.71
CA HIS A 135 6.26 -3.93 -24.14
C HIS A 135 4.99 -4.12 -24.97
#